data_AF-A0A151ZKA0-F1
#
_entry.id   AF-A0A151ZKA0-F1
#
_cell.length_a   1.000
_cell.length_b   1.000
_cell.length_c   1.000
_cell.angle_alpha   90.00
_cell.angle_beta   90.00
_cell.angle_gamma   90.00
#
_symmetry.space_group_name_H-M   'P 1'
#
loop_
_entity.id
_entity.type
_entity.pdbx_description
1 polymer ?
#
loop_
_entity_poly.entity_id
_entity_poly.type
_entity_poly.pdbx_seq_one_letter_code
_entity_poly.pdbx_strand_id
1 'polypeptide(L)'
;MAKENRDIVVEDDDEDDIESVKGPTRSSPFHLLGGFCFILAIIEAIVCGLVSTLIDVSSSTKGYIFFGTFVAFILLLFFCLCCTYYLGASREAWETPTYTDVRWNFTNLVAMAGLFVEFIQICSFSFNDNFAEYKGSHIFSVFRYVATPYPNGQYFEIAYWVMFVVAFSPYIFVIAIRILIYMYGMKKGPDSAASVVEKYQDNIYSILWFLVNTLYFPVITMMLSGTSCTFSGTYQLLSGGPPIPVTEPILDANPSIVCLQGKHIGFLVCTMVALVIYYPAASFAQSQTQNISDIKFKPKIVFVMLQGKFVLGAICASFGYRKGVIYLVCVVIINFFFLALNVFFKPCLLPWVNRLRTIFFSLSFWASLILVISYRLENSNHVLPLILLLVGWAAIITFLVIFYLGYAQFLVRYKDAFLVRFFNKHSGGDSSQNSKQDSVDLDEVSVHSNNPKPTNNNNNTPSQNPPPSNKPTINNNIEDESESDTETN
;
A
#
# COMPACT_ATOMS: atom_id res chain seq x y z
N MET A 1 61.19 -47.27 14.37
CA MET A 1 60.48 -46.35 13.46
C MET A 1 59.10 -46.91 13.23
N ALA A 2 58.12 -46.44 13.99
CA ALA A 2 56.72 -46.85 13.88
C ALA A 2 55.98 -45.83 13.00
N LYS A 3 55.21 -46.34 12.04
CA LYS A 3 54.39 -45.54 11.12
C LYS A 3 53.00 -45.45 11.74
N GLU A 4 52.64 -44.26 12.21
CA GLU A 4 51.31 -43.94 12.73
C GLU A 4 50.41 -43.65 11.53
N ASN A 5 49.49 -44.57 11.23
CA ASN A 5 48.42 -44.35 10.26
C ASN A 5 47.32 -43.54 10.97
N ARG A 6 47.15 -42.28 10.58
CA ARG A 6 45.95 -41.51 10.94
C ARG A 6 44.98 -41.63 9.79
N ASP A 7 43.93 -42.40 10.02
CA ASP A 7 42.71 -42.34 9.21
C ASP A 7 42.10 -40.95 9.38
N ILE A 8 42.12 -40.18 8.29
CA ILE A 8 41.34 -38.96 8.17
C ILE A 8 39.95 -39.43 7.74
N VAL A 9 39.03 -39.47 8.70
CA VAL A 9 37.60 -39.56 8.42
C VAL A 9 37.20 -38.24 7.80
N VAL A 10 37.04 -38.23 6.48
CA VAL A 10 36.29 -37.19 5.78
C VAL A 10 34.83 -37.51 6.07
N GLU A 11 34.23 -36.77 7.00
CA GLU A 11 32.77 -36.69 7.07
C GLU A 11 32.33 -36.01 5.77
N ASP A 12 31.67 -36.77 4.91
CA ASP A 12 30.90 -36.23 3.79
C ASP A 12 29.77 -35.39 4.41
N ASP A 13 30.04 -34.10 4.62
CA ASP A 13 29.02 -33.10 4.91
C ASP A 13 28.03 -33.17 3.76
N ASP A 14 26.87 -33.77 4.04
CA ASP A 14 25.71 -33.81 3.17
C ASP A 14 25.52 -32.41 2.58
N GLU A 15 25.58 -32.37 1.25
CA GLU A 15 25.32 -31.20 0.43
C GLU A 15 23.99 -30.59 0.89
N ASP A 16 24.08 -29.57 1.74
CA ASP A 16 23.07 -28.53 1.84
C ASP A 16 22.97 -27.97 0.42
N ASP A 17 22.02 -28.53 -0.33
CA ASP A 17 21.42 -27.99 -1.54
C ASP A 17 20.90 -26.58 -1.18
N ILE A 18 21.82 -25.63 -1.06
CA ILE A 18 21.55 -24.21 -1.25
C ILE A 18 21.00 -24.17 -2.66
N GLU A 19 19.68 -24.21 -2.75
CA GLU A 19 18.87 -24.03 -3.94
C GLU A 19 19.60 -23.04 -4.83
N SER A 20 20.36 -23.57 -5.80
CA SER A 20 21.15 -22.74 -6.67
C SER A 20 20.11 -21.90 -7.37
N VAL A 21 20.08 -20.60 -7.03
CA VAL A 21 19.20 -19.61 -7.63
C VAL A 21 19.31 -19.82 -9.12
N LYS A 22 18.30 -20.51 -9.67
CA LYS A 22 18.32 -21.05 -11.03
C LYS A 22 18.71 -19.88 -11.92
N GLY A 23 19.91 -19.95 -12.50
CA GLY A 23 20.46 -18.87 -13.31
C GLY A 23 19.39 -18.39 -14.30
N PRO A 24 19.30 -17.06 -14.55
CA PRO A 24 18.13 -16.44 -15.15
C PRO A 24 17.74 -17.19 -16.41
N THR A 25 16.67 -17.98 -16.31
CA THR A 25 16.14 -18.75 -17.42
C THR A 25 15.86 -17.78 -18.56
N ARG A 26 16.66 -17.89 -19.63
CA ARG A 26 16.51 -17.26 -20.95
C ARG A 26 15.50 -16.11 -20.96
N SER A 27 16.00 -14.88 -20.82
CA SER A 27 15.22 -13.63 -20.76
C SER A 27 13.97 -13.72 -21.63
N SER A 28 12.81 -13.80 -20.99
CA SER A 28 11.54 -13.93 -21.70
C SER A 28 11.36 -12.74 -22.66
N PRO A 29 10.74 -12.94 -23.85
CA PRO A 29 10.61 -11.89 -24.86
C PRO A 29 9.93 -10.62 -24.35
N PHE A 30 9.11 -10.75 -23.30
CA PHE A 30 8.44 -9.65 -22.65
C PHE A 30 9.39 -8.73 -21.85
N HIS A 31 10.57 -9.18 -21.41
CA HIS A 31 11.51 -8.33 -20.66
C HIS A 31 12.15 -7.32 -21.62
N LEU A 32 12.48 -7.79 -22.82
CA LEU A 32 12.96 -6.94 -23.90
C LEU A 32 11.87 -5.95 -24.33
N LEU A 33 10.60 -6.38 -24.38
CA LEU A 33 9.47 -5.50 -24.63
C LEU A 33 9.29 -4.43 -23.54
N GLY A 34 9.38 -4.81 -22.25
CA GLY A 34 9.29 -3.88 -21.13
C GLY A 34 10.41 -2.83 -21.16
N GLY A 35 11.67 -3.27 -21.37
CA GLY A 35 12.80 -2.37 -21.55
C GLY A 35 12.66 -1.45 -22.76
N PHE A 36 12.12 -1.96 -23.88
CA PHE A 36 11.82 -1.16 -25.06
C PHE A 36 10.75 -0.09 -24.78
N CYS A 37 9.64 -0.45 -24.11
CA CYS A 37 8.63 0.50 -23.68
C CYS A 37 9.21 1.57 -22.74
N PHE A 38 10.14 1.21 -21.85
CA PHE A 38 10.81 2.16 -20.96
C PHE A 38 11.67 3.16 -21.74
N ILE A 39 12.48 2.69 -22.69
CA ILE A 39 13.30 3.56 -23.55
C ILE A 39 12.41 4.51 -24.35
N LEU A 40 11.32 4.00 -24.94
CA LEU A 40 10.35 4.84 -25.64
C LEU A 40 9.70 5.86 -24.72
N ALA A 41 9.38 5.50 -23.47
CA ALA A 41 8.84 6.45 -22.50
C ALA A 41 9.84 7.59 -22.22
N ILE A 42 11.14 7.29 -22.09
CA ILE A 42 12.18 8.32 -21.92
C ILE A 42 12.25 9.22 -23.16
N ILE A 43 12.21 8.64 -24.37
CA ILE A 43 12.22 9.40 -25.61
C ILE A 43 11.00 10.32 -25.68
N GLU A 44 9.79 9.81 -25.40
CA GLU A 44 8.57 10.60 -25.36
C GLU A 44 8.62 11.71 -24.30
N ALA A 45 9.21 11.45 -23.12
CA ALA A 45 9.42 12.49 -22.11
C ALA A 45 10.34 13.61 -22.62
N ILE A 46 11.45 13.26 -23.29
CA ILE A 46 12.35 14.24 -23.91
C ILE A 46 11.62 15.02 -25.00
N VAL A 47 10.91 14.33 -25.90
CA VAL A 47 10.12 14.95 -26.98
C VAL A 47 9.09 15.90 -26.38
N CYS A 48 8.38 15.51 -25.33
CA CYS A 48 7.38 16.34 -24.66
C CYS A 48 8.00 17.63 -24.05
N GLY A 49 9.19 17.53 -23.46
CA GLY A 49 9.96 18.69 -23.00
C GLY A 49 10.47 19.59 -24.14
N LEU A 50 10.94 18.99 -25.24
CA LEU A 50 11.44 19.71 -26.42
C LEU A 50 10.32 20.39 -27.22
N VAL A 51 9.16 19.75 -27.37
CA VAL A 51 7.96 20.32 -28.00
C VAL A 51 7.55 21.62 -27.31
N SER A 52 7.68 21.65 -25.98
CA SER A 52 7.34 22.82 -25.16
C SER A 52 8.27 24.01 -25.43
N THR A 53 9.50 23.78 -25.92
CA THR A 53 10.55 24.81 -26.03
C THR A 53 10.93 25.17 -27.47
N LEU A 54 10.92 24.21 -28.40
CA LEU A 54 11.53 24.37 -29.72
C LEU A 54 10.55 24.61 -30.87
N ILE A 55 9.29 24.20 -30.73
CA ILE A 55 8.32 24.31 -31.83
C ILE A 55 7.66 25.69 -31.79
N ASP A 56 7.81 26.48 -32.85
CA ASP A 56 7.13 27.78 -33.00
C ASP A 56 5.81 27.64 -33.78
N VAL A 57 4.77 27.21 -33.07
CA VAL A 57 3.39 27.11 -33.56
C VAL A 57 2.44 27.80 -32.60
N SER A 58 1.17 27.93 -32.96
CA SER A 58 0.15 28.51 -32.06
C SER A 58 0.13 27.79 -30.69
N SER A 59 -0.12 28.54 -29.62
CA SER A 59 -0.15 28.01 -28.24
C SER A 59 -1.13 26.84 -28.07
N SER A 60 -2.26 26.89 -28.77
CA SER A 60 -3.25 25.81 -28.80
C SER A 60 -2.67 24.54 -29.44
N THR A 61 -2.02 24.65 -30.60
CA THR A 61 -1.36 23.52 -31.27
C THR A 61 -0.25 22.93 -30.38
N LYS A 62 0.59 23.76 -29.75
CA LYS A 62 1.60 23.29 -28.80
C LYS A 62 0.98 22.48 -27.67
N GLY A 63 -0.14 22.95 -27.11
CA GLY A 63 -0.87 22.26 -26.05
C GLY A 63 -1.39 20.88 -26.46
N TYR A 64 -1.94 20.74 -27.66
CA TYR A 64 -2.40 19.43 -28.16
C TYR A 64 -1.26 18.45 -28.40
N ILE A 65 -0.14 18.91 -28.96
CA ILE A 65 1.05 18.06 -29.17
C ILE A 65 1.63 17.64 -27.81
N PHE A 66 1.75 18.58 -26.88
CA PHE A 66 2.18 18.31 -25.50
C PHE A 66 1.29 17.27 -24.83
N PHE A 67 -0.04 17.44 -24.88
CA PHE A 67 -0.97 16.49 -24.26
C PHE A 67 -0.89 15.11 -24.92
N GLY A 68 -0.79 15.04 -26.24
CA GLY A 68 -0.64 13.78 -26.98
C GLY A 68 0.63 13.01 -26.59
N THR A 69 1.77 13.71 -26.57
CA THR A 69 3.07 13.12 -26.17
C THR A 69 3.09 12.75 -24.70
N PHE A 70 2.49 13.56 -23.82
CA PHE A 70 2.37 13.24 -22.40
C PHE A 70 1.51 12.00 -22.16
N VAL A 71 0.35 11.88 -22.82
CA VAL A 71 -0.48 10.67 -22.73
C VAL A 71 0.27 9.44 -23.27
N ALA A 72 0.99 9.57 -24.38
CA ALA A 72 1.82 8.50 -24.91
C ALA A 72 2.89 8.06 -23.91
N PHE A 73 3.61 9.00 -23.29
CA PHE A 73 4.56 8.76 -22.22
C PHE A 73 3.94 7.96 -21.06
N ILE A 74 2.77 8.38 -20.58
CA ILE A 74 2.07 7.73 -19.48
C ILE A 74 1.65 6.29 -19.85
N LEU A 75 1.13 6.08 -21.06
CA LEU A 75 0.77 4.76 -21.57
C LEU A 75 1.99 3.85 -21.72
N LEU A 76 3.12 4.37 -22.21
CA LEU A 76 4.36 3.60 -22.33
C LEU A 76 4.90 3.19 -20.97
N LEU A 77 4.86 4.08 -19.96
CA LEU A 77 5.21 3.72 -18.58
C LEU A 77 4.28 2.64 -18.03
N PHE A 78 2.98 2.76 -18.25
CA PHE A 78 1.99 1.76 -17.86
C PHE A 78 2.28 0.39 -18.51
N PHE A 79 2.54 0.35 -19.82
CA PHE A 79 2.88 -0.88 -20.53
C PHE A 79 4.22 -1.45 -20.08
N CYS A 80 5.22 -0.60 -19.86
CA CYS A 80 6.50 -0.99 -19.29
C CYS A 80 6.31 -1.71 -17.95
N LEU A 81 5.50 -1.15 -17.05
CA LEU A 81 5.21 -1.79 -15.77
C LEU A 81 4.41 -3.07 -15.92
N CYS A 82 3.40 -3.10 -16.79
CA CYS A 82 2.63 -4.32 -17.03
C CYS A 82 3.54 -5.45 -17.55
N CYS A 83 4.44 -5.15 -18.49
CA CYS A 83 5.40 -6.11 -19.02
C CYS A 83 6.39 -6.55 -17.95
N THR A 84 6.99 -5.62 -17.21
CA THR A 84 7.98 -5.94 -16.17
C THR A 84 7.34 -6.75 -15.04
N TYR A 85 6.12 -6.38 -14.64
CA TYR A 85 5.39 -7.03 -13.56
C TYR A 85 4.90 -8.44 -13.95
N TYR A 86 4.39 -8.63 -15.16
CA TYR A 86 3.95 -9.94 -15.65
C TYR A 86 5.09 -10.98 -15.64
N LEU A 87 6.34 -10.52 -15.66
CA LEU A 87 7.54 -11.37 -15.72
C LEU A 87 8.30 -11.45 -14.42
N GLY A 88 8.37 -10.36 -13.66
CA GLY A 88 9.10 -10.27 -12.40
C GLY A 88 8.34 -10.89 -11.23
N ALA A 89 7.00 -10.90 -11.27
CA ALA A 89 6.19 -11.63 -10.29
C ALA A 89 6.08 -13.11 -10.69
N SER A 90 7.23 -13.81 -10.61
CA SER A 90 7.30 -15.26 -10.72
C SER A 90 6.35 -15.93 -9.73
N ARG A 91 5.95 -17.15 -10.08
CA ARG A 91 4.91 -17.98 -9.46
C ARG A 91 5.15 -18.35 -7.98
N GLU A 92 6.23 -17.88 -7.36
CA GLU A 92 6.85 -18.53 -6.19
C GLU A 92 6.66 -17.77 -4.86
N ALA A 93 6.17 -16.53 -4.85
CA ALA A 93 6.05 -15.75 -3.61
C ALA A 93 4.83 -16.11 -2.74
N TRP A 94 4.33 -17.35 -2.81
CA TRP A 94 3.12 -17.75 -2.11
C TRP A 94 3.29 -19.06 -1.37
N GLU A 95 3.78 -18.96 -0.13
CA GLU A 95 3.32 -19.88 0.89
C GLU A 95 1.90 -19.45 1.28
N THR A 96 0.92 -20.32 1.04
CA THR A 96 -0.41 -20.16 1.64
C THR A 96 -0.23 -20.13 3.15
N PRO A 97 -0.65 -19.08 3.86
CA PRO A 97 -0.49 -18.99 5.30
C PRO A 97 -1.21 -20.17 5.94
N THR A 98 -0.46 -20.94 6.73
CA THR A 98 -0.95 -22.09 7.49
C THR A 98 -1.91 -21.67 8.62
N TYR A 99 -1.87 -20.40 9.02
CA TYR A 99 -2.69 -19.87 10.11
C TYR A 99 -3.72 -18.85 9.62
N THR A 100 -4.94 -18.95 10.13
CA THR A 100 -6.04 -18.00 9.87
C THR A 100 -6.04 -16.78 10.77
N ASP A 101 -5.23 -16.80 11.84
CA ASP A 101 -5.18 -15.76 12.86
C ASP A 101 -4.01 -14.79 12.61
N VAL A 102 -4.28 -13.50 12.79
CA VAL A 102 -3.29 -12.42 12.62
C VAL A 102 -2.65 -12.11 13.95
N ARG A 103 -1.31 -12.13 14.01
CA ARG A 103 -0.59 -11.72 15.21
C ARG A 103 -0.54 -10.19 15.26
N TRP A 104 -0.97 -9.58 16.36
CA TRP A 104 -0.90 -8.11 16.50
C TRP A 104 0.53 -7.65 16.82
N ASN A 105 1.37 -7.58 15.79
CA ASN A 105 2.69 -6.97 15.82
C ASN A 105 2.68 -5.61 15.11
N PHE A 106 3.80 -4.88 15.20
CA PHE A 106 3.95 -3.57 14.56
C PHE A 106 3.66 -3.63 13.05
N THR A 107 4.19 -4.62 12.34
CA THR A 107 3.97 -4.83 10.91
C THR A 107 2.49 -4.94 10.52
N ASN A 108 1.72 -5.77 11.24
CA ASN A 108 0.29 -5.96 10.94
C ASN A 108 -0.54 -4.75 11.34
N LEU A 109 -0.17 -4.02 12.40
CA LEU A 109 -0.79 -2.73 12.75
C LEU A 109 -0.58 -1.72 11.62
N VAL A 110 0.65 -1.62 11.11
CA VAL A 110 1.01 -0.74 10.01
C VAL A 110 0.28 -1.13 8.71
N ALA A 111 0.16 -2.44 8.43
CA ALA A 111 -0.63 -2.95 7.31
C ALA A 111 -2.11 -2.54 7.40
N MET A 112 -2.71 -2.66 8.59
CA MET A 112 -4.08 -2.21 8.85
C MET A 112 -4.26 -0.70 8.73
N ALA A 113 -3.32 0.09 9.24
CA ALA A 113 -3.30 1.53 9.07
C ALA A 113 -3.23 1.91 7.58
N GLY A 114 -2.43 1.20 6.79
CA GLY A 114 -2.35 1.40 5.34
C GLY A 114 -3.67 1.14 4.61
N LEU A 115 -4.45 0.13 5.03
CA LEU A 115 -5.79 -0.10 4.47
C LEU A 115 -6.77 1.02 4.78
N PHE A 116 -6.68 1.57 6.00
CA PHE A 116 -7.51 2.70 6.39
C PHE A 116 -7.12 3.97 5.63
N VAL A 117 -5.82 4.24 5.49
CA VAL A 117 -5.31 5.35 4.68
C VAL A 117 -5.74 5.21 3.22
N GLU A 118 -5.67 4.01 2.64
CA GLU A 118 -6.14 3.75 1.27
C GLU A 118 -7.63 4.11 1.12
N PHE A 119 -8.46 3.73 2.09
CA PHE A 119 -9.87 4.11 2.11
C PHE A 119 -10.04 5.64 2.12
N ILE A 120 -9.34 6.34 3.02
CA ILE A 120 -9.40 7.80 3.12
C ILE A 120 -9.00 8.45 1.80
N GLN A 121 -7.90 8.01 1.18
CA GLN A 121 -7.41 8.53 -0.10
C GLN A 121 -8.46 8.37 -1.20
N ILE A 122 -9.03 7.18 -1.37
CA ILE A 122 -10.02 6.90 -2.43
C ILE A 122 -11.31 7.67 -2.17
N CYS A 123 -11.72 7.77 -0.91
CA CYS A 123 -12.92 8.50 -0.51
C CYS A 123 -12.76 10.02 -0.70
N SER A 124 -11.55 10.57 -0.52
CA SER A 124 -11.26 12.02 -0.65
C SER A 124 -11.69 12.64 -1.97
N PHE A 125 -11.66 11.88 -3.07
CA PHE A 125 -12.12 12.34 -4.38
C PHE A 125 -13.58 12.71 -4.44
N SER A 126 -14.38 12.09 -3.58
CA SER A 126 -15.79 12.39 -3.45
C SER A 126 -16.01 13.73 -2.73
N PHE A 127 -14.99 14.33 -2.13
CA PHE A 127 -15.08 15.56 -1.33
C PHE A 127 -14.34 16.76 -1.95
N ASN A 128 -14.06 16.74 -3.25
CA ASN A 128 -13.36 17.84 -3.92
C ASN A 128 -14.24 19.11 -4.01
N ASP A 129 -13.76 20.22 -3.43
CA ASP A 129 -14.46 21.51 -3.38
C ASP A 129 -14.71 22.16 -4.73
N ASN A 130 -13.85 21.87 -5.72
CA ASN A 130 -14.00 22.44 -7.06
C ASN A 130 -15.32 22.02 -7.74
N PHE A 131 -16.01 20.99 -7.24
CA PHE A 131 -17.21 20.43 -7.86
C PHE A 131 -18.43 20.42 -6.95
N ALA A 132 -18.28 20.11 -5.66
CA ALA A 132 -19.36 20.26 -4.70
C ALA A 132 -18.82 20.38 -3.27
N GLU A 133 -19.10 21.50 -2.61
CA GLU A 133 -18.82 21.65 -1.19
C GLU A 133 -19.91 20.96 -0.35
N TYR A 134 -19.53 19.95 0.43
CA TYR A 134 -20.37 19.41 1.50
C TYR A 134 -20.40 20.40 2.67
N LYS A 135 -21.24 21.45 2.58
CA LYS A 135 -21.39 22.43 3.67
C LYS A 135 -22.13 21.81 4.86
N GLY A 136 -21.63 22.05 6.07
CA GLY A 136 -22.22 21.56 7.33
C GLY A 136 -21.34 20.65 8.18
N SER A 137 -20.12 20.31 7.73
CA SER A 137 -19.13 19.59 8.54
C SER A 137 -17.71 20.03 8.20
N HIS A 138 -17.09 20.78 9.12
CA HIS A 138 -15.66 21.11 9.05
C HIS A 138 -14.77 19.86 9.06
N ILE A 139 -15.24 18.73 9.59
CA ILE A 139 -14.46 17.50 9.68
C ILE A 139 -14.23 16.91 8.28
N PHE A 140 -15.24 16.93 7.40
CA PHE A 140 -15.08 16.44 6.02
C PHE A 140 -14.20 17.36 5.16
N SER A 141 -14.01 18.62 5.55
CA SER A 141 -13.03 19.48 4.88
C SER A 141 -11.58 19.03 5.05
N VAL A 142 -11.26 18.27 6.10
CA VAL A 142 -9.92 17.72 6.31
C VAL A 142 -9.62 16.58 5.32
N PHE A 143 -10.65 15.82 4.94
CA PHE A 143 -10.50 14.70 3.99
C PHE A 143 -10.11 15.15 2.59
N ARG A 144 -10.34 16.43 2.26
CA ARG A 144 -10.04 17.03 0.95
C ARG A 144 -8.56 16.84 0.59
N TYR A 145 -7.68 17.30 1.45
CA TYR A 145 -6.26 17.41 1.15
C TYR A 145 -5.48 16.09 1.24
N VAL A 146 -6.18 14.97 1.47
CA VAL A 146 -5.49 13.68 1.63
C VAL A 146 -5.00 13.15 0.29
N ALA A 147 -5.76 13.29 -0.79
CA ALA A 147 -5.38 12.77 -2.11
C ALA A 147 -5.76 13.67 -3.30
N THR A 148 -6.57 14.72 -3.09
CA THR A 148 -6.80 15.74 -4.12
C THR A 148 -5.71 16.81 -4.08
N PRO A 149 -5.33 17.40 -5.23
CA PRO A 149 -4.35 18.47 -5.27
C PRO A 149 -4.75 19.64 -4.36
N TYR A 150 -3.73 20.31 -3.82
CA TYR A 150 -3.89 21.48 -2.96
C TYR A 150 -4.61 22.63 -3.68
N PRO A 151 -5.28 23.53 -2.94
CA PRO A 151 -6.13 24.56 -3.53
C PRO A 151 -5.29 25.57 -4.31
N ASN A 152 -5.94 26.22 -5.27
CA ASN A 152 -5.28 27.07 -6.26
C ASN A 152 -4.50 28.23 -5.62
N GLY A 153 -3.36 28.59 -6.23
CA GLY A 153 -2.57 29.78 -5.87
C GLY A 153 -1.16 29.48 -5.35
N GLN A 154 -0.62 30.35 -4.50
CA GLN A 154 0.79 30.26 -4.04
C GLN A 154 1.09 28.98 -3.23
N TYR A 155 0.10 28.44 -2.52
CA TYR A 155 0.25 27.19 -1.76
C TYR A 155 0.49 25.98 -2.66
N PHE A 156 0.00 26.01 -3.91
CA PHE A 156 0.24 24.95 -4.88
C PHE A 156 1.73 24.80 -5.19
N GLU A 157 2.45 25.91 -5.42
CA GLU A 157 3.88 25.86 -5.77
C GLU A 157 4.71 25.25 -4.62
N ILE A 158 4.45 25.68 -3.38
CA ILE A 158 5.14 25.13 -2.21
C ILE A 158 4.82 23.64 -2.04
N ALA A 159 3.54 23.28 -2.09
CA ALA A 159 3.11 21.89 -1.97
C ALA A 159 3.70 21.01 -3.09
N TYR A 160 3.80 21.54 -4.32
CA TYR A 160 4.36 20.80 -5.45
C TYR A 160 5.81 20.42 -5.17
N TRP A 161 6.63 21.38 -4.75
CA TRP A 161 8.05 21.13 -4.44
C TRP A 161 8.24 20.19 -3.25
N VAL A 162 7.40 20.32 -2.21
CA VAL A 162 7.41 19.38 -1.08
C VAL A 162 7.07 17.96 -1.57
N MET A 163 6.02 17.80 -2.36
CA MET A 163 5.61 16.49 -2.88
C MET A 163 6.62 15.91 -3.87
N PHE A 164 7.31 16.75 -4.63
CA PHE A 164 8.43 16.34 -5.48
C PHE A 164 9.57 15.75 -4.65
N VAL A 165 10.01 16.42 -3.58
CA VAL A 165 11.04 15.88 -2.66
C VAL A 165 10.56 14.58 -1.99
N VAL A 166 9.29 14.55 -1.57
CA VAL A 166 8.66 13.37 -0.98
C VAL A 166 8.65 12.19 -1.96
N ALA A 167 8.50 12.41 -3.26
CA ALA A 167 8.58 11.37 -4.28
C ALA A 167 9.95 10.65 -4.26
N PHE A 168 11.03 11.34 -3.93
CA PHE A 168 12.37 10.72 -3.79
C PHE A 168 12.63 10.14 -2.41
N SER A 169 11.83 10.48 -1.40
CA SER A 169 12.05 10.04 -0.02
C SER A 169 12.17 8.51 0.17
N PRO A 170 11.38 7.63 -0.51
CA PRO A 170 11.57 6.19 -0.34
C PRO A 170 12.93 5.72 -0.89
N TYR A 171 13.40 6.34 -1.98
CA TYR A 171 14.69 6.01 -2.59
C TYR A 171 15.84 6.48 -1.72
N ILE A 172 15.77 7.73 -1.24
CA ILE A 172 16.74 8.28 -0.28
C ILE A 172 16.78 7.41 0.97
N PHE A 173 15.63 6.97 1.49
CA PHE A 173 15.54 6.08 2.64
C PHE A 173 16.25 4.73 2.40
N VAL A 174 15.97 4.07 1.26
CA VAL A 174 16.63 2.79 0.92
C VAL A 174 18.14 2.95 0.76
N ILE A 175 18.60 4.02 0.09
CA ILE A 175 20.03 4.30 -0.04
C ILE A 175 20.67 4.59 1.32
N ALA A 176 20.04 5.43 2.14
CA ALA A 176 20.56 5.77 3.46
C ALA A 176 20.73 4.53 4.33
N ILE A 177 19.77 3.60 4.29
CA ILE A 177 19.86 2.33 5.01
C ILE A 177 21.02 1.48 4.48
N ARG A 178 21.18 1.36 3.16
CA ARG A 178 22.31 0.62 2.57
C ARG A 178 23.66 1.22 2.97
N ILE A 179 23.78 2.54 2.97
CA ILE A 179 25.00 3.24 3.42
C ILE A 179 25.25 3.00 4.90
N LEU A 180 24.22 3.07 5.75
CA LEU A 180 24.35 2.81 7.18
C LEU A 180 24.80 1.37 7.47
N ILE A 181 24.22 0.39 6.78
CA ILE A 181 24.62 -1.03 6.87
C ILE A 181 26.07 -1.19 6.44
N TYR A 182 26.46 -0.58 5.31
CA TYR A 182 27.84 -0.61 4.81
C TYR A 182 28.83 -0.02 5.83
N MET A 183 28.55 1.17 6.35
CA MET A 183 29.39 1.83 7.36
C MET A 183 29.47 1.01 8.66
N TYR A 184 28.38 0.38 9.07
CA TYR A 184 28.35 -0.49 10.25
C TYR A 184 29.18 -1.76 10.02
N GLY A 185 29.04 -2.39 8.84
CA GLY A 185 29.83 -3.56 8.44
C GLY A 185 31.33 -3.28 8.39
N MET A 186 31.74 -2.11 7.90
CA MET A 186 33.15 -1.70 7.94
C MET A 186 33.70 -1.57 9.38
N LYS A 187 32.88 -1.13 10.34
CA LYS A 187 33.33 -0.88 11.73
C LYS A 187 33.30 -2.12 12.62
N LYS A 188 32.29 -2.97 12.47
CA LYS A 188 32.04 -4.11 13.39
C LYS A 188 32.15 -5.49 12.73
N GLY A 189 32.51 -5.54 11.45
CA GLY A 189 32.56 -6.76 10.67
C GLY A 189 31.22 -7.13 10.02
N PRO A 190 31.27 -7.98 8.98
CA PRO A 190 30.11 -8.33 8.16
C PRO A 190 29.03 -9.08 8.95
N ASP A 191 29.41 -9.96 9.88
CA ASP A 191 28.47 -10.79 10.64
C ASP A 191 27.60 -9.96 11.57
N SER A 192 28.19 -8.92 12.20
CA SER A 192 27.43 -7.98 13.03
C SER A 192 26.44 -7.17 12.20
N ALA A 193 26.82 -6.76 10.98
CA ALA A 193 25.92 -6.05 10.09
C ALA A 193 24.77 -6.94 9.60
N ALA A 194 25.05 -8.19 9.24
CA ALA A 194 24.03 -9.16 8.85
C ALA A 194 23.00 -9.37 9.96
N SER A 195 23.44 -9.56 11.20
CA SER A 195 22.55 -9.71 12.37
C SER A 195 21.67 -8.48 12.61
N VAL A 196 22.21 -7.27 12.43
CA VAL A 196 21.42 -6.03 12.55
C VAL A 196 20.39 -5.92 11.42
N VAL A 197 20.78 -6.26 10.19
CA VAL A 197 19.85 -6.27 9.06
C VAL A 197 18.72 -7.24 9.33
N GLU A 198 19.02 -8.50 9.65
CA GLU A 198 18.02 -9.53 9.94
C GLU A 198 17.03 -9.08 11.03
N LYS A 199 17.53 -8.43 12.08
CA LYS A 199 16.70 -7.94 13.19
C LYS A 199 15.76 -6.79 12.83
N TYR A 200 16.17 -5.88 11.93
CA TYR A 200 15.42 -4.65 11.64
C TYR A 200 14.79 -4.59 10.26
N GLN A 201 15.14 -5.52 9.37
CA GLN A 201 14.68 -5.59 7.99
C GLN A 201 13.14 -5.54 7.91
N ASP A 202 12.47 -6.30 8.77
CA ASP A 202 11.01 -6.37 8.78
C ASP A 202 10.36 -5.02 9.13
N ASN A 203 10.90 -4.33 10.14
CA ASN A 203 10.40 -3.02 10.55
C ASN A 203 10.67 -1.96 9.47
N ILE A 204 11.85 -1.99 8.86
CA ILE A 204 12.26 -1.08 7.78
C ILE A 204 11.31 -1.23 6.58
N TYR A 205 11.07 -2.46 6.13
CA TYR A 205 10.17 -2.71 4.99
C TYR A 205 8.71 -2.44 5.32
N SER A 206 8.28 -2.64 6.58
CA SER A 206 6.93 -2.27 7.02
C SER A 206 6.72 -0.75 6.95
N ILE A 207 7.70 0.05 7.40
CA ILE A 207 7.67 1.51 7.29
C ILE A 207 7.69 1.93 5.81
N LEU A 208 8.55 1.32 5.00
CA LEU A 208 8.64 1.63 3.57
C LEU A 208 7.31 1.32 2.85
N TRP A 209 6.68 0.18 3.15
CA TRP A 209 5.37 -0.18 2.60
C TRP A 209 4.31 0.85 2.96
N PHE A 210 4.27 1.27 4.23
CA PHE A 210 3.31 2.26 4.70
C PHE A 210 3.53 3.61 4.05
N LEU A 211 4.79 4.06 3.95
CA LEU A 211 5.17 5.30 3.32
C LEU A 211 4.77 5.29 1.85
N VAL A 212 5.09 4.23 1.11
CA VAL A 212 4.69 4.07 -0.28
C VAL A 212 3.17 4.07 -0.41
N ASN A 213 2.44 3.26 0.35
CA ASN A 213 0.98 3.20 0.25
C ASN A 213 0.29 4.53 0.64
N THR A 214 0.85 5.26 1.60
CA THR A 214 0.31 6.56 2.08
C THR A 214 0.64 7.73 1.15
N LEU A 215 1.84 7.73 0.56
CA LEU A 215 2.32 8.87 -0.24
C LEU A 215 2.17 8.66 -1.73
N TYR A 216 1.91 7.43 -2.19
CA TYR A 216 1.76 7.13 -3.61
C TYR A 216 0.72 8.02 -4.27
N PHE A 217 -0.47 8.00 -3.68
CA PHE A 217 -1.61 8.65 -4.26
C PHE A 217 -1.46 10.18 -4.31
N PRO A 218 -1.08 10.84 -3.22
CA PRO A 218 -1.00 12.30 -3.18
C PRO A 218 0.20 12.85 -3.96
N VAL A 219 1.31 12.10 -4.03
CA VAL A 219 2.47 12.47 -4.86
C VAL A 219 2.09 12.41 -6.33
N ILE A 220 1.49 11.31 -6.80
CA ILE A 220 1.12 11.17 -8.21
C ILE A 220 0.10 12.25 -8.62
N THR A 221 -0.95 12.49 -7.83
CA THR A 221 -1.94 13.52 -8.17
C THR A 221 -1.32 14.91 -8.20
N MET A 222 -0.47 15.26 -7.22
CA MET A 222 0.18 16.56 -7.20
C MET A 222 1.14 16.76 -8.38
N MET A 223 1.93 15.74 -8.73
CA MET A 223 2.83 15.78 -9.87
C MET A 223 2.05 15.97 -11.18
N LEU A 224 0.95 15.23 -11.36
CA LEU A 224 0.10 15.34 -12.55
C LEU A 224 -0.64 16.69 -12.62
N SER A 225 -1.09 17.24 -11.49
CA SER A 225 -1.71 18.58 -11.44
C SER A 225 -0.74 19.69 -11.86
N GLY A 226 0.57 19.49 -11.68
CA GLY A 226 1.61 20.39 -12.20
C GLY A 226 1.75 20.39 -13.72
N THR A 227 1.02 19.54 -14.43
CA THR A 227 1.02 19.43 -15.91
C THR A 227 -0.32 19.85 -16.54
N SER A 228 -1.35 20.04 -15.73
CA SER A 228 -2.71 20.33 -16.19
C SER A 228 -2.86 21.78 -16.61
N CYS A 229 -2.88 21.98 -17.93
CA CYS A 229 -3.00 23.28 -18.57
C CYS A 229 -4.28 23.40 -19.35
N THR A 230 -4.87 24.61 -19.34
CA THR A 230 -5.94 24.90 -20.28
C THR A 230 -5.51 25.82 -21.42
N PHE A 231 -5.67 25.28 -22.63
CA PHE A 231 -5.38 25.93 -23.91
C PHE A 231 -6.62 26.51 -24.62
N SER A 232 -7.80 26.37 -24.02
CA SER A 232 -9.05 26.95 -24.54
C SER A 232 -9.14 28.41 -24.08
N GLY A 233 -9.28 29.34 -25.04
CA GLY A 233 -9.49 30.78 -24.80
C GLY A 233 -10.76 31.03 -24.02
N THR A 234 -10.68 30.84 -22.71
CA THR A 234 -11.81 30.93 -21.80
C THR A 234 -11.68 32.25 -21.10
N TYR A 235 -12.73 33.05 -21.20
CA TYR A 235 -12.81 34.31 -20.49
C TYR A 235 -12.60 34.07 -18.99
N GLN A 236 -11.60 34.72 -18.40
CA GLN A 236 -11.50 34.76 -16.95
C GLN A 236 -12.60 35.70 -16.45
N LEU A 237 -13.59 35.14 -15.75
CA LEU A 237 -14.45 35.89 -14.85
C LEU A 237 -13.61 36.19 -13.61
N LEU A 238 -12.82 37.26 -13.65
CA LEU A 238 -12.38 37.91 -12.44
C LEU A 238 -13.64 38.29 -11.66
N SER A 239 -13.74 37.88 -10.40
CA SER A 239 -14.86 38.17 -9.51
C SER A 239 -15.27 39.65 -9.59
N GLY A 240 -16.33 39.94 -10.36
CA GLY A 240 -16.90 41.29 -10.53
C GLY A 240 -16.44 42.11 -11.75
N GLY A 241 -15.61 41.58 -12.65
CA GLY A 241 -15.13 42.28 -13.85
C GLY A 241 -15.69 41.74 -15.18
N PRO A 242 -15.65 42.52 -16.28
CA PRO A 242 -16.00 42.03 -17.60
C PRO A 242 -15.05 40.91 -18.05
N PRO A 243 -15.53 39.92 -18.82
CA PRO A 243 -14.73 38.81 -19.29
C PRO A 243 -13.55 39.30 -20.15
N ILE A 244 -12.32 39.18 -19.63
CA ILE A 244 -11.11 39.49 -20.40
C ILE A 244 -10.72 38.22 -21.17
N PRO A 245 -10.52 38.30 -22.51
CA PRO A 245 -10.02 37.18 -23.27
C PRO A 245 -8.60 36.86 -22.79
N VAL A 246 -8.41 35.70 -22.17
CA VAL A 246 -7.08 35.23 -21.80
C VAL A 246 -6.42 34.74 -23.09
N THR A 247 -5.45 35.51 -23.59
CA THR A 247 -4.70 35.19 -24.82
C THR A 247 -3.66 34.09 -24.60
N GLU A 248 -3.28 33.82 -23.36
CA GLU A 248 -2.21 32.86 -23.02
C GLU A 248 -2.74 31.66 -22.22
N PRO A 249 -2.27 30.44 -22.51
CA PRO A 249 -2.67 29.26 -21.75
C PRO A 249 -2.12 29.34 -20.33
N ILE A 250 -2.95 29.02 -19.33
CA ILE A 250 -2.60 29.10 -17.91
C ILE A 250 -2.73 27.73 -17.23
N LEU A 251 -1.92 27.53 -16.19
CA LEU A 251 -1.95 26.31 -15.39
C LEU A 251 -3.24 26.28 -14.54
N ASP A 252 -3.98 25.17 -14.56
CA ASP A 252 -5.27 25.07 -13.89
C ASP A 252 -5.15 25.20 -12.36
N ALA A 253 -4.05 24.71 -11.80
CA ALA A 253 -3.76 24.78 -10.37
C ALA A 253 -3.23 26.15 -9.91
N ASN A 254 -2.66 26.96 -10.82
CA ASN A 254 -2.19 28.31 -10.49
C ASN A 254 -2.25 29.23 -11.73
N PRO A 255 -3.28 30.09 -11.82
CA PRO A 255 -3.46 31.01 -12.95
C PRO A 255 -2.32 32.02 -13.18
N SER A 256 -1.44 32.23 -12.19
CA SER A 256 -0.28 33.11 -12.34
C SER A 256 0.85 32.49 -13.17
N ILE A 257 0.77 31.20 -13.49
CA ILE A 257 1.78 30.47 -14.23
C ILE A 257 1.29 30.24 -15.67
N VAL A 258 2.04 30.80 -16.62
CA VAL A 258 1.80 30.60 -18.06
C VAL A 258 2.28 29.21 -18.48
N CYS A 259 1.46 28.50 -19.24
CA CYS A 259 1.73 27.14 -19.66
C CYS A 259 2.83 27.05 -20.72
N LEU A 260 3.63 25.98 -20.66
CA LEU A 260 4.74 25.68 -21.57
C LEU A 260 5.81 26.78 -21.61
N GLN A 261 5.89 27.61 -20.57
CA GLN A 261 6.86 28.69 -20.45
C GLN A 261 7.39 28.83 -19.02
N GLY A 262 8.59 29.39 -18.89
CA GLY A 262 9.21 29.75 -17.62
C GLY A 262 9.15 28.64 -16.57
N LYS A 263 8.48 28.92 -15.45
CA LYS A 263 8.34 27.99 -14.32
C LYS A 263 7.63 26.69 -14.66
N HIS A 264 6.64 26.71 -15.57
CA HIS A 264 5.87 25.50 -15.88
C HIS A 264 6.75 24.42 -16.52
N ILE A 265 7.73 24.79 -17.35
CA ILE A 265 8.68 23.82 -17.92
C ILE A 265 9.44 23.08 -16.81
N GLY A 266 9.81 23.79 -15.74
CA GLY A 266 10.42 23.17 -14.55
C GLY A 266 9.52 22.11 -13.93
N PHE A 267 8.24 22.42 -13.72
CA PHE A 267 7.27 21.44 -13.23
C PHE A 267 7.09 20.26 -14.19
N LEU A 268 7.06 20.48 -15.51
CA LEU A 268 6.94 19.39 -16.47
C LEU A 268 8.11 18.41 -16.38
N VAL A 269 9.35 18.92 -16.39
CA VAL A 269 10.56 18.10 -16.31
C VAL A 269 10.61 17.37 -14.97
N CYS A 270 10.36 18.06 -13.86
CA CYS A 270 10.33 17.46 -12.53
C CYS A 270 9.25 16.38 -12.42
N THR A 271 8.03 16.63 -12.92
CA THR A 271 6.96 15.62 -12.94
C THR A 271 7.36 14.40 -13.76
N MET A 272 7.95 14.57 -14.94
CA MET A 272 8.39 13.42 -15.75
C MET A 272 9.46 12.59 -15.04
N VAL A 273 10.47 13.23 -14.46
CA VAL A 273 11.53 12.54 -13.70
C VAL A 273 10.93 11.82 -12.49
N ALA A 274 10.04 12.48 -11.75
CA ALA A 274 9.34 11.87 -10.63
C ALA A 274 8.51 10.67 -11.07
N LEU A 275 7.76 10.75 -12.18
CA LEU A 275 6.98 9.62 -12.70
C LEU A 275 7.85 8.48 -13.22
N VAL A 276 8.99 8.75 -13.86
CA VAL A 276 9.91 7.69 -14.33
C VAL A 276 10.52 6.92 -13.14
N ILE A 277 10.80 7.61 -12.03
CA ILE A 277 11.50 7.01 -10.88
C ILE A 277 10.50 6.46 -9.85
N TYR A 278 9.61 7.31 -9.36
CA TYR A 278 8.72 7.01 -8.24
C TYR A 278 7.64 6.00 -8.60
N TYR A 279 6.99 6.13 -9.75
CA TYR A 279 5.85 5.28 -10.09
C TYR A 279 6.24 3.80 -10.24
N PRO A 280 7.31 3.42 -10.98
CA PRO A 280 7.83 2.07 -10.96
C PRO A 280 8.27 1.61 -9.57
N ALA A 281 9.06 2.42 -8.86
CA ALA A 281 9.60 2.05 -7.56
C ALA A 281 8.50 1.76 -6.55
N ALA A 282 7.49 2.63 -6.46
CA ALA A 282 6.34 2.44 -5.59
C ALA A 282 5.54 1.18 -5.96
N SER A 283 5.36 0.91 -7.25
CA SER A 283 4.65 -0.26 -7.74
C SER A 283 5.34 -1.57 -7.36
N PHE A 284 6.65 -1.64 -7.49
CA PHE A 284 7.42 -2.82 -7.09
C PHE A 284 7.54 -2.94 -5.58
N ALA A 285 7.87 -1.85 -4.87
CA ALA A 285 8.01 -1.85 -3.43
C ALA A 285 6.73 -2.35 -2.76
N GLN A 286 5.57 -1.86 -3.17
CA GLN A 286 4.29 -2.29 -2.61
C GLN A 286 4.03 -3.78 -2.80
N SER A 287 4.53 -4.40 -3.88
CA SER A 287 4.37 -5.84 -4.13
C SER A 287 5.35 -6.69 -3.31
N GLN A 288 6.59 -6.24 -3.12
CA GLN A 288 7.65 -7.01 -2.47
C GLN A 288 7.57 -6.99 -0.95
N THR A 289 7.17 -5.86 -0.35
CA THR A 289 7.18 -5.71 1.10
C THR A 289 5.97 -6.37 1.80
N GLN A 290 5.07 -7.01 1.06
CA GLN A 290 3.90 -7.71 1.62
C GLN A 290 4.26 -9.03 2.29
N ASN A 291 5.40 -9.64 1.95
CA ASN A 291 5.79 -10.96 2.47
C ASN A 291 6.00 -10.99 3.99
N ILE A 292 6.23 -9.83 4.59
CA ILE A 292 6.60 -9.66 6.00
C ILE A 292 5.36 -9.57 6.90
N SER A 293 4.23 -9.14 6.35
CA SER A 293 2.97 -9.06 7.08
C SER A 293 2.16 -10.36 6.98
N ASP A 294 1.38 -10.68 8.02
CA ASP A 294 0.38 -11.75 7.95
C ASP A 294 -0.76 -11.37 6.99
N ILE A 295 -0.94 -10.07 6.71
CA ILE A 295 -1.93 -9.52 5.77
C ILE A 295 -1.36 -9.51 4.35
N LYS A 296 -1.35 -10.68 3.71
CA LYS A 296 -0.82 -10.85 2.35
C LYS A 296 -1.90 -10.65 1.29
N PHE A 297 -1.62 -9.82 0.29
CA PHE A 297 -2.50 -9.60 -0.85
C PHE A 297 -1.95 -10.24 -2.11
N LYS A 298 -2.85 -10.52 -3.04
CA LYS A 298 -2.49 -11.05 -4.35
C LYS A 298 -1.77 -10.00 -5.17
N PRO A 299 -0.45 -10.16 -5.44
CA PRO A 299 0.32 -9.13 -6.12
C PRO A 299 -0.32 -8.72 -7.43
N LYS A 300 -0.86 -9.67 -8.21
CA LYS A 300 -1.53 -9.38 -9.49
C LYS A 300 -2.70 -8.41 -9.33
N ILE A 301 -3.50 -8.59 -8.28
CA ILE A 301 -4.66 -7.73 -8.05
C ILE A 301 -4.21 -6.41 -7.44
N VAL A 302 -3.24 -6.41 -6.52
CA VAL A 302 -2.67 -5.18 -5.96
C VAL A 302 -2.09 -4.31 -7.06
N PHE A 303 -1.37 -4.91 -8.01
CA PHE A 303 -0.83 -4.21 -9.16
C PHE A 303 -1.96 -3.58 -9.97
N VAL A 304 -2.99 -4.34 -10.37
CA VAL A 304 -4.16 -3.79 -11.09
C VAL A 304 -4.84 -2.66 -10.31
N MET A 305 -4.98 -2.79 -8.99
CA MET A 305 -5.55 -1.72 -8.15
C MET A 305 -4.67 -0.48 -8.13
N LEU A 306 -3.34 -0.65 -8.06
CA LEU A 306 -2.38 0.46 -8.06
C LEU A 306 -2.35 1.20 -9.40
N GLN A 307 -2.46 0.45 -10.49
CA GLN A 307 -2.61 1.01 -11.83
C GLN A 307 -3.93 1.78 -11.96
N GLY A 308 -5.04 1.21 -11.44
CA GLY A 308 -6.33 1.91 -11.40
C GLY A 308 -6.27 3.20 -10.57
N LYS A 309 -5.51 3.20 -9.47
CA LYS A 309 -5.27 4.39 -8.64
C LYS A 309 -4.53 5.48 -9.43
N PHE A 310 -3.49 5.09 -10.16
CA PHE A 310 -2.77 6.00 -11.03
C PHE A 310 -3.69 6.63 -12.09
N VAL A 311 -4.52 5.82 -12.76
CA VAL A 311 -5.52 6.31 -13.73
C VAL A 311 -6.51 7.27 -13.08
N LEU A 312 -7.00 6.96 -11.88
CA LEU A 312 -7.88 7.86 -11.11
C LEU A 312 -7.20 9.20 -10.81
N GLY A 313 -5.93 9.17 -10.42
CA GLY A 313 -5.14 10.38 -10.18
C GLY A 313 -4.94 11.22 -11.45
N ALA A 314 -4.66 10.57 -12.59
CA ALA A 314 -4.53 11.23 -13.88
C ALA A 314 -5.84 11.90 -14.35
N ILE A 315 -6.96 11.21 -14.19
CA ILE A 315 -8.29 11.75 -14.48
C ILE A 315 -8.59 12.94 -13.57
N CYS A 316 -8.29 12.83 -12.27
CA CYS A 316 -8.47 13.94 -11.33
C CYS A 316 -7.62 15.15 -11.73
N ALA A 317 -6.35 14.96 -12.03
CA ALA A 317 -5.51 16.06 -12.47
C ALA A 317 -6.01 16.68 -13.79
N SER A 318 -6.41 15.86 -14.77
CA SER A 318 -6.77 16.33 -16.11
C SER A 318 -8.14 17.00 -16.19
N PHE A 319 -9.11 16.55 -15.40
CA PHE A 319 -10.50 17.00 -15.48
C PHE A 319 -10.97 17.75 -14.23
N GLY A 320 -10.15 17.76 -13.17
CA GLY A 320 -10.42 18.28 -11.82
C GLY A 320 -10.80 19.75 -11.72
N TYR A 321 -10.61 20.53 -12.78
CA TYR A 321 -10.86 21.97 -12.77
C TYR A 321 -11.91 22.44 -13.79
N ARG A 322 -12.25 21.64 -14.82
CA ARG A 322 -13.05 22.14 -15.95
C ARG A 322 -14.14 21.21 -16.48
N LYS A 323 -13.98 19.90 -16.37
CA LYS A 323 -14.97 18.95 -16.88
C LYS A 323 -15.55 18.13 -15.74
N GLY A 324 -16.25 18.82 -14.84
CA GLY A 324 -16.84 18.22 -13.64
C GLY A 324 -17.68 16.98 -13.94
N VAL A 325 -18.51 17.01 -14.99
CA VAL A 325 -19.33 15.83 -15.36
C VAL A 325 -18.48 14.62 -15.73
N ILE A 326 -17.39 14.79 -16.50
CA ILE A 326 -16.49 13.68 -16.87
C ILE A 326 -15.79 13.15 -15.63
N TYR A 327 -15.25 14.05 -14.80
CA TYR A 327 -14.62 13.70 -13.53
C TYR A 327 -15.57 12.86 -12.66
N LEU A 328 -16.79 13.33 -12.44
CA LEU A 328 -17.81 12.66 -11.64
C LEU A 328 -18.13 11.25 -12.14
N VAL A 329 -18.37 11.11 -13.45
CA VAL A 329 -18.66 9.81 -14.07
C VAL A 329 -17.46 8.86 -13.90
N CYS A 330 -16.24 9.34 -14.14
CA CYS A 330 -15.04 8.52 -14.00
C CYS A 330 -14.80 8.06 -12.55
N VAL A 331 -14.97 8.95 -11.56
CA VAL A 331 -14.80 8.60 -10.13
C VAL A 331 -15.79 7.50 -9.73
N VAL A 332 -17.06 7.61 -10.13
CA VAL A 332 -18.07 6.57 -9.88
C VAL A 332 -17.71 5.24 -10.53
N ILE A 333 -17.31 5.26 -11.81
CA ILE A 333 -16.93 4.05 -12.55
C ILE A 333 -15.72 3.36 -11.90
N ILE A 334 -14.69 4.12 -11.54
CA ILE A 334 -13.47 3.56 -10.94
C ILE A 334 -13.74 3.00 -9.54
N ASN A 335 -14.52 3.69 -8.71
CA ASN A 335 -14.88 3.19 -7.39
C ASN A 335 -15.75 1.94 -7.47
N PHE A 336 -16.66 1.87 -8.44
CA PHE A 336 -17.40 0.64 -8.75
C PHE A 336 -16.45 -0.49 -9.18
N PHE A 337 -15.49 -0.19 -10.04
CA PHE A 337 -14.48 -1.15 -10.49
C PHE A 337 -13.63 -1.69 -9.33
N PHE A 338 -13.17 -0.84 -8.40
CA PHE A 338 -12.45 -1.27 -7.20
C PHE A 338 -13.30 -2.16 -6.29
N LEU A 339 -14.57 -1.80 -6.09
CA LEU A 339 -15.52 -2.61 -5.35
C LEU A 339 -15.69 -4.00 -6.01
N ALA A 340 -15.92 -4.02 -7.32
CA ALA A 340 -16.07 -5.26 -8.09
C ALA A 340 -14.81 -6.13 -8.01
N LEU A 341 -13.62 -5.55 -8.21
CA LEU A 341 -12.35 -6.26 -8.10
C LEU A 341 -12.18 -6.93 -6.72
N ASN A 342 -12.51 -6.20 -5.65
CA ASN A 342 -12.39 -6.74 -4.29
C ASN A 342 -13.39 -7.89 -4.04
N VAL A 343 -14.63 -7.74 -4.49
CA VAL A 343 -15.69 -8.75 -4.32
C VAL A 343 -15.40 -10.03 -5.11
N PHE A 344 -15.04 -9.90 -6.39
CA PHE A 344 -14.84 -11.06 -7.27
C PHE A 344 -13.53 -11.79 -7.00
N PHE A 345 -12.42 -11.06 -6.84
CA PHE A 345 -11.11 -11.69 -6.81
C PHE A 345 -10.57 -11.97 -5.39
N LYS A 346 -11.17 -11.35 -4.36
CA LYS A 346 -10.79 -11.50 -2.95
C LYS A 346 -9.27 -11.40 -2.79
N PRO A 347 -8.70 -10.19 -2.93
CA PRO A 347 -7.26 -10.00 -3.08
C PRO A 347 -6.46 -10.45 -1.86
N CYS A 348 -6.98 -10.32 -0.65
CA CYS A 348 -6.30 -10.78 0.56
C CYS A 348 -6.51 -12.28 0.76
N LEU A 349 -5.54 -12.96 1.36
CA LEU A 349 -5.73 -14.35 1.81
C LEU A 349 -6.69 -14.43 3.01
N LEU A 350 -6.71 -13.39 3.85
CA LEU A 350 -7.58 -13.31 5.03
C LEU A 350 -9.01 -12.87 4.63
N PRO A 351 -10.04 -13.71 4.85
CA PRO A 351 -11.41 -13.39 4.44
C PRO A 351 -12.00 -12.17 5.16
N TRP A 352 -11.62 -11.92 6.41
CA TRP A 352 -12.13 -10.77 7.17
C TRP A 352 -11.56 -9.44 6.64
N VAL A 353 -10.29 -9.42 6.21
CA VAL A 353 -9.67 -8.24 5.58
C VAL A 353 -10.36 -7.91 4.26
N ASN A 354 -10.67 -8.92 3.44
CA ASN A 354 -11.45 -8.71 2.22
C ASN A 354 -12.83 -8.10 2.51
N ARG A 355 -13.52 -8.58 3.57
CA ARG A 355 -14.81 -8.03 4.01
C ARG A 355 -14.70 -6.58 4.43
N LEU A 356 -13.67 -6.23 5.22
CA LEU A 356 -13.39 -4.86 5.62
C LEU A 356 -13.15 -3.96 4.40
N ARG A 357 -12.33 -4.39 3.44
CA ARG A 357 -12.10 -3.65 2.18
C ARG A 357 -13.38 -3.51 1.36
N THR A 358 -14.26 -4.51 1.31
CA THR A 358 -15.57 -4.39 0.66
C THR A 358 -16.40 -3.28 1.29
N ILE A 359 -16.44 -3.20 2.63
CA ILE A 359 -17.10 -2.10 3.34
C ILE A 359 -16.50 -0.77 2.91
N PHE A 360 -15.17 -0.60 2.96
CA PHE A 360 -14.50 0.64 2.57
C PHE A 360 -14.77 1.06 1.11
N PHE A 361 -14.72 0.13 0.15
CA PHE A 361 -15.05 0.43 -1.24
C PHE A 361 -16.52 0.73 -1.45
N SER A 362 -17.43 0.06 -0.73
CA SER A 362 -18.87 0.39 -0.77
C SER A 362 -19.15 1.79 -0.21
N LEU A 363 -18.49 2.18 0.89
CA LEU A 363 -18.61 3.53 1.46
C LEU A 363 -18.07 4.60 0.50
N SER A 364 -16.93 4.34 -0.13
CA SER A 364 -16.31 5.24 -1.12
C SER A 364 -17.18 5.37 -2.37
N PHE A 365 -17.71 4.26 -2.89
CA PHE A 365 -18.63 4.24 -4.02
C PHE A 365 -19.92 5.01 -3.71
N TRP A 366 -20.48 4.82 -2.51
CA TRP A 366 -21.65 5.58 -2.06
C TRP A 366 -21.34 7.08 -1.98
N ALA A 367 -20.19 7.46 -1.42
CA ALA A 367 -19.77 8.86 -1.37
C ALA A 367 -19.70 9.49 -2.77
N SER A 368 -19.20 8.76 -3.76
CA SER A 368 -19.17 9.22 -5.16
C SER A 368 -20.56 9.37 -5.78
N LEU A 369 -21.51 8.49 -5.46
CA LEU A 369 -22.91 8.65 -5.89
C LEU A 369 -23.55 9.89 -5.27
N ILE A 370 -23.32 10.12 -3.96
CA ILE A 370 -23.80 11.32 -3.29
C ILE A 370 -23.16 12.58 -3.89
N LEU A 371 -21.89 12.52 -4.30
CA LEU A 371 -21.23 13.65 -4.97
C LEU A 371 -21.95 13.99 -6.29
N VAL A 372 -22.33 13.00 -7.09
CA VAL A 372 -23.12 13.22 -8.33
C VAL A 372 -24.49 13.85 -8.02
N ILE A 373 -25.16 13.38 -6.97
CA ILE A 373 -26.45 13.93 -6.53
C ILE A 373 -26.29 15.37 -6.05
N SER A 374 -25.24 15.64 -5.27
CA SER A 374 -24.91 16.98 -4.76
C SER A 374 -24.65 17.96 -5.89
N TYR A 375 -23.91 17.55 -6.92
CA TYR A 375 -23.64 18.36 -8.10
C TYR A 375 -24.94 18.77 -8.85
N ARG A 376 -25.99 17.93 -8.81
CA ARG A 376 -27.28 18.23 -9.46
C ARG A 376 -28.22 19.09 -8.62
N LEU A 377 -28.01 19.20 -7.31
CA LEU A 377 -28.91 19.85 -6.35
C LEU A 377 -28.69 21.37 -6.21
N GLU A 378 -28.15 22.00 -7.25
CA GLU A 378 -27.31 23.21 -7.32
C GLU A 378 -27.66 24.44 -6.45
N ASN A 379 -28.76 24.54 -5.67
CA ASN A 379 -29.04 25.74 -4.87
C ASN A 379 -30.06 25.69 -3.70
N SER A 380 -30.65 24.57 -3.27
CA SER A 380 -31.71 24.64 -2.23
C SER A 380 -31.44 24.00 -0.87
N ASN A 381 -30.56 22.99 -0.74
CA ASN A 381 -30.32 22.31 0.54
C ASN A 381 -28.93 21.64 0.62
N HIS A 382 -27.89 22.40 0.96
CA HIS A 382 -26.52 21.89 1.06
C HIS A 382 -26.29 20.88 2.20
N VAL A 383 -27.24 20.75 3.14
CA VAL A 383 -27.18 19.76 4.25
C VAL A 383 -27.68 18.38 3.82
N LEU A 384 -28.53 18.30 2.79
CA LEU A 384 -29.12 17.04 2.33
C LEU A 384 -28.08 16.01 1.86
N PRO A 385 -27.05 16.37 1.05
CA PRO A 385 -25.98 15.44 0.68
C PRO A 385 -25.24 14.85 1.88
N LEU A 386 -25.02 15.65 2.94
CA LEU A 386 -24.36 15.19 4.17
C LEU A 386 -25.23 14.15 4.91
N ILE A 387 -26.54 14.41 5.03
CA ILE A 387 -27.48 13.47 5.66
C ILE A 387 -27.55 12.16 4.85
N LEU A 388 -27.67 12.25 3.52
CA LEU A 388 -27.70 11.09 2.64
C LEU A 388 -26.40 10.26 2.71
N LEU A 389 -25.26 10.94 2.86
CA LEU A 389 -23.97 10.29 3.06
C LEU A 389 -23.95 9.51 4.37
N LEU A 390 -24.26 10.16 5.50
CA LEU A 390 -24.19 9.55 6.83
C LEU A 390 -25.21 8.42 7.01
N VAL A 391 -26.46 8.63 6.58
CA VAL A 391 -27.52 7.61 6.64
C VAL A 391 -27.16 6.43 5.73
N GLY A 392 -26.67 6.69 4.51
CA GLY A 392 -26.27 5.63 3.60
C GLY A 392 -25.06 4.84 4.10
N TRP A 393 -24.06 5.51 4.70
CA TRP A 393 -22.93 4.83 5.34
C TRP A 393 -23.39 3.94 6.50
N ALA A 394 -24.24 4.45 7.39
CA ALA A 394 -24.80 3.67 8.49
C ALA A 394 -25.60 2.46 7.99
N ALA A 395 -26.42 2.65 6.94
CA ALA A 395 -27.20 1.58 6.33
C ALA A 395 -26.31 0.50 5.68
N ILE A 396 -25.28 0.89 4.92
CA ILE A 396 -24.32 -0.03 4.28
C ILE A 396 -23.55 -0.84 5.33
N ILE A 397 -23.03 -0.16 6.37
CA ILE A 397 -22.30 -0.83 7.45
C ILE A 397 -23.22 -1.83 8.15
N THR A 398 -24.43 -1.40 8.54
CA THR A 398 -25.40 -2.26 9.23
C THR A 398 -25.78 -3.46 8.37
N PHE A 399 -26.11 -3.24 7.09
CA PHE A 399 -26.45 -4.30 6.15
C PHE A 399 -25.31 -5.31 5.98
N LEU A 400 -24.08 -4.85 5.74
CA LEU A 400 -22.94 -5.74 5.54
C LEU A 400 -22.55 -6.48 6.83
N VAL A 401 -22.61 -5.83 7.99
CA VAL A 401 -22.36 -6.48 9.29
C VAL A 401 -23.40 -7.56 9.55
N ILE A 402 -24.69 -7.27 9.40
CA ILE A 402 -25.76 -8.26 9.57
C ILE A 402 -25.62 -9.39 8.54
N PHE A 403 -25.33 -9.08 7.28
CA PHE A 403 -25.14 -10.08 6.24
C PHE A 403 -23.97 -11.01 6.57
N TYR A 404 -22.83 -10.48 7.03
CA TYR A 404 -21.67 -11.32 7.36
C TYR A 404 -21.83 -12.11 8.65
N LEU A 405 -22.44 -11.53 9.70
CA LEU A 405 -22.74 -12.25 10.94
C LEU A 405 -23.83 -13.31 10.72
N GLY A 406 -24.89 -12.95 10.01
CA GLY A 406 -26.00 -13.83 9.67
C GLY A 406 -25.57 -14.97 8.75
N TYR A 407 -24.70 -14.72 7.76
CA TYR A 407 -24.16 -15.77 6.90
C TYR A 407 -23.28 -16.77 7.67
N ALA A 408 -22.49 -16.30 8.64
CA ALA A 408 -21.70 -17.18 9.51
C ALA A 408 -22.62 -18.07 10.36
N GLN A 409 -23.65 -17.51 10.99
CA GLN A 409 -24.62 -18.28 11.78
C GLN A 409 -25.44 -19.25 10.91
N PHE A 410 -25.83 -18.82 9.70
CA PHE A 410 -26.55 -19.66 8.75
C PHE A 410 -25.70 -20.86 8.29
N LEU A 411 -24.41 -20.65 7.98
CA LEU A 411 -23.51 -21.73 7.61
C LEU A 411 -23.28 -22.72 8.74
N VAL A 412 -23.17 -22.26 9.99
CA VAL A 412 -23.06 -23.14 11.16
C VAL A 412 -24.33 -23.98 11.29
N ARG A 413 -25.51 -23.36 11.27
CA ARG A 413 -26.79 -24.08 11.34
C ARG A 413 -26.99 -25.06 10.19
N TYR A 414 -26.57 -24.70 8.98
CA TYR A 414 -26.65 -25.60 7.83
C TYR A 414 -25.69 -26.78 7.95
N LYS A 415 -24.45 -26.56 8.43
CA LYS A 415 -23.50 -27.64 8.72
C LYS A 415 -24.04 -28.58 9.79
N ASP A 416 -24.56 -28.06 10.90
CA ASP A 416 -25.12 -28.86 11.99
C ASP A 416 -26.33 -29.68 11.51
N ALA A 417 -27.24 -29.06 10.76
CA ALA A 417 -28.39 -29.75 10.17
C ALA A 417 -27.98 -30.82 9.14
N PHE A 418 -26.95 -30.56 8.35
CA PHE A 418 -26.40 -31.54 7.40
C PHE A 418 -25.72 -32.71 8.10
N LEU A 419 -24.89 -32.45 9.12
CA LEU A 419 -24.23 -33.47 9.93
C LEU A 419 -25.25 -34.41 10.59
N VAL A 420 -26.27 -33.85 11.25
CA VAL A 420 -27.32 -34.65 11.89
C VAL A 420 -28.04 -35.55 10.88
N ARG A 421 -28.34 -35.04 9.67
CA ARG A 421 -28.97 -35.84 8.62
C ARG A 421 -28.05 -36.90 8.02
N PHE A 422 -26.76 -36.64 7.91
CA PHE A 422 -25.80 -37.59 7.35
C PHE A 422 -25.48 -38.73 8.32
N PHE A 423 -25.30 -38.43 9.60
CA PHE A 423 -25.02 -39.45 10.62
C PHE A 423 -26.25 -40.28 11.00
N ASN A 424 -27.46 -39.70 11.07
CA ASN A 424 -28.68 -40.48 11.31
C ASN A 424 -29.05 -41.41 10.14
N LYS A 425 -28.55 -41.16 8.93
CA LYS A 425 -28.82 -42.02 7.76
C LYS A 425 -27.90 -43.25 7.71
N HIS A 426 -26.75 -43.24 8.39
CA HIS A 426 -25.86 -44.40 8.48
C HIS A 426 -26.08 -45.29 9.71
N SER A 427 -26.92 -44.87 10.66
CA SER A 427 -27.24 -45.67 11.85
C SER A 427 -28.50 -46.54 11.73
N GLY A 428 -29.09 -46.61 10.53
CA GLY A 428 -30.31 -47.39 10.25
C GLY A 428 -30.04 -48.55 9.29
N GLY A 429 -29.36 -49.59 9.76
CA GLY A 429 -29.11 -50.78 8.95
C GLY A 429 -28.15 -51.79 9.58
N ASP A 430 -28.47 -52.29 10.78
CA ASP A 430 -28.54 -53.74 11.03
C ASP A 430 -28.93 -54.00 12.48
N SER A 431 -30.22 -54.31 12.66
CA SER A 431 -30.69 -55.12 13.78
C SER A 431 -31.13 -56.46 13.21
N SER A 432 -30.21 -57.41 13.19
CA SER A 432 -30.52 -58.85 13.19
C SER A 432 -29.93 -59.46 14.46
N GLN A 433 -30.80 -60.15 15.20
CA GLN A 433 -30.61 -60.73 16.52
C GLN A 433 -29.62 -61.91 16.50
N ASN A 434 -28.77 -62.04 17.54
CA ASN A 434 -28.91 -63.16 18.46
C ASN A 434 -28.06 -63.03 19.73
N SER A 435 -28.59 -63.67 20.78
CA SER A 435 -28.27 -63.63 22.20
C SER A 435 -26.94 -64.32 22.59
N LYS A 436 -26.24 -63.73 23.56
CA LYS A 436 -25.90 -64.45 24.80
C LYS A 436 -25.54 -63.48 25.93
N GLN A 437 -26.07 -63.88 27.08
CA GLN A 437 -26.11 -63.25 28.38
C GLN A 437 -24.77 -63.48 29.09
N ASP A 438 -24.12 -62.42 29.56
CA ASP A 438 -23.21 -62.47 30.71
C ASP A 438 -23.20 -61.10 31.39
N SER A 439 -23.47 -61.15 32.69
CA SER A 439 -23.55 -60.04 33.64
C SER A 439 -22.15 -59.61 34.09
N VAL A 440 -21.81 -58.32 33.99
CA VAL A 440 -20.82 -57.68 34.86
C VAL A 440 -21.27 -56.23 35.11
N ASP A 441 -21.51 -55.93 36.37
CA ASP A 441 -21.76 -54.59 36.92
C ASP A 441 -20.62 -53.63 36.57
N LEU A 442 -20.95 -52.39 36.23
CA LEU A 442 -20.01 -51.28 36.30
C LEU A 442 -20.73 -50.00 36.69
N ASP A 443 -20.38 -49.57 37.89
CA ASP A 443 -20.79 -48.36 38.56
C ASP A 443 -20.46 -47.08 37.79
N GLU A 444 -21.37 -46.14 37.98
CA GLU A 444 -21.29 -44.70 37.90
C GLU A 444 -19.91 -44.11 38.29
N VAL A 445 -19.23 -43.42 37.36
CA VAL A 445 -18.26 -42.37 37.73
C VAL A 445 -18.31 -41.21 36.75
N SER A 446 -18.79 -40.08 37.29
CA SER A 446 -18.62 -38.73 36.79
C SER A 446 -17.16 -38.30 36.86
N VAL A 447 -16.64 -37.64 35.82
CA VAL A 447 -15.29 -37.03 35.84
C VAL A 447 -15.38 -35.53 35.59
N HIS A 448 -15.35 -34.82 36.72
CA HIS A 448 -14.85 -33.46 36.85
C HIS A 448 -13.37 -33.39 36.45
N SER A 449 -13.02 -32.37 35.67
CA SER A 449 -11.65 -32.02 35.32
C SER A 449 -10.99 -31.27 36.49
N ASN A 450 -10.13 -31.95 37.24
CA ASN A 450 -9.20 -31.33 38.18
C ASN A 450 -7.75 -31.70 37.82
N ASN A 451 -6.93 -30.68 37.59
CA ASN A 451 -5.48 -30.73 37.42
C ASN A 451 -4.80 -31.40 38.62
N PRO A 452 -3.78 -32.25 38.39
CA PRO A 452 -2.78 -32.55 39.41
C PRO A 452 -1.41 -31.92 39.09
N LYS A 453 -0.96 -31.17 40.09
CA LYS A 453 0.42 -30.80 40.42
C LYS A 453 1.24 -32.07 40.71
N PRO A 454 2.53 -32.19 40.34
CA PRO A 454 3.38 -33.27 40.84
C PRO A 454 4.13 -32.82 42.09
N THR A 455 4.01 -33.58 43.19
CA THR A 455 4.90 -33.47 44.36
C THR A 455 4.91 -34.79 45.14
N ASN A 456 6.08 -35.45 45.23
CA ASN A 456 6.68 -36.02 46.47
C ASN A 456 7.95 -36.82 46.11
N ASN A 457 9.13 -36.48 46.67
CA ASN A 457 9.71 -36.88 47.97
C ASN A 457 10.11 -38.36 48.02
N ASN A 458 11.23 -38.82 48.58
CA ASN A 458 12.37 -38.22 49.29
C ASN A 458 13.38 -39.37 49.57
N ASN A 459 14.69 -39.09 49.67
CA ASN A 459 15.54 -39.40 50.85
C ASN A 459 17.07 -39.30 50.61
N ASN A 460 17.70 -38.38 51.37
CA ASN A 460 18.97 -38.42 52.14
C ASN A 460 20.27 -38.90 51.45
N THR A 461 21.43 -38.22 51.52
CA THR A 461 22.19 -37.74 52.70
C THR A 461 23.37 -36.78 52.24
N PRO A 462 24.34 -36.27 53.05
CA PRO A 462 24.47 -34.85 53.39
C PRO A 462 25.78 -34.12 52.97
N SER A 463 25.76 -32.79 53.15
CA SER A 463 26.87 -31.88 53.50
C SER A 463 28.01 -31.63 52.49
N GLN A 464 28.06 -30.40 51.93
CA GLN A 464 29.19 -29.47 52.05
C GLN A 464 28.85 -28.11 51.43
N ASN A 465 29.26 -27.04 52.11
CA ASN A 465 29.06 -25.62 51.78
C ASN A 465 30.32 -25.04 51.04
N PRO A 466 30.26 -23.79 50.52
CA PRO A 466 30.73 -23.38 49.17
C PRO A 466 32.06 -22.58 49.21
N PRO A 467 32.61 -21.92 48.14
CA PRO A 467 32.07 -20.71 47.44
C PRO A 467 32.60 -20.51 45.96
N PRO A 468 32.67 -19.30 45.35
CA PRO A 468 31.62 -18.31 45.04
C PRO A 468 31.57 -17.88 43.55
N SER A 469 30.50 -17.14 43.24
CA SER A 469 30.24 -16.30 42.07
C SER A 469 31.26 -15.15 41.90
N ASN A 470 31.80 -14.99 40.70
CA ASN A 470 32.51 -13.79 40.26
C ASN A 470 31.58 -12.88 39.44
N LYS A 471 31.29 -11.69 39.98
CA LYS A 471 30.92 -10.49 39.21
C LYS A 471 32.20 -9.69 38.92
N PRO A 472 32.37 -9.09 37.73
CA PRO A 472 33.34 -8.01 37.55
C PRO A 472 32.68 -6.67 37.91
N THR A 473 33.23 -6.06 38.95
CA THR A 473 33.15 -4.63 39.24
C THR A 473 34.20 -3.94 38.36
N ILE A 474 33.80 -2.96 37.53
CA ILE A 474 34.74 -2.00 36.94
C ILE A 474 34.38 -0.63 37.53
N ASN A 475 35.28 -0.14 38.36
CA ASN A 475 35.32 1.24 38.84
C ASN A 475 36.80 1.61 38.94
N ASN A 476 37.22 2.63 38.20
CA ASN A 476 38.42 3.47 38.37
C ASN A 476 38.12 4.70 37.49
N ASN A 477 37.69 5.83 38.04
CA ASN A 477 38.51 6.87 38.69
C ASN A 477 39.85 7.08 37.96
N ILE A 478 39.87 8.08 37.08
CA ILE A 478 41.05 8.87 36.75
C ILE A 478 40.70 10.31 37.15
N GLU A 479 41.59 10.88 37.94
CA GLU A 479 41.55 12.21 38.54
C GLU A 479 41.62 13.33 37.50
N ASP A 480 41.09 14.47 37.94
CA ASP A 480 41.22 15.79 37.39
C ASP A 480 42.68 16.23 37.16
N GLU A 481 42.93 16.90 36.05
CA GLU A 481 43.85 18.03 36.02
C GLU A 481 43.23 19.18 35.22
N SER A 482 43.35 20.36 35.82
CA SER A 482 42.76 21.66 35.53
C SER A 482 43.56 22.48 34.50
N GLU A 483 43.06 23.71 34.25
CA GLU A 483 43.66 24.86 33.52
C GLU A 483 43.33 24.93 32.01
N SER A 484 42.39 25.76 31.56
CA SER A 484 42.31 27.24 31.49
C SER A 484 42.87 27.81 30.18
N ASP A 485 42.01 28.60 29.52
CA ASP A 485 42.26 29.76 28.64
C ASP A 485 41.40 29.71 27.36
N THR A 486 40.34 30.52 27.27
CA THR A 486 40.32 31.91 26.79
C THR A 486 40.93 32.07 25.40
N GLU A 487 40.09 32.25 24.36
CA GLU A 487 40.09 33.42 23.48
C GLU A 487 39.24 33.21 22.20
N THR A 488 38.39 34.19 21.97
CA THR A 488 37.89 34.77 20.72
C THR A 488 38.49 34.30 19.37
N ASN A 489 37.61 33.90 18.45
CA ASN A 489 37.37 34.61 17.18
C ASN A 489 36.03 34.18 16.55
#